data_AF-A0A9Q7UAL6-F1
#
_entry.id   AF-A0A9Q7UAL6-F1
#
_cell.length_a   1.000
_cell.length_b   1.000
_cell.length_c   1.000
_cell.angle_alpha   90.00
_cell.angle_beta   90.00
_cell.angle_gamma   90.00
#
_symmetry.space_group_name_H-M   'P 1'
#
loop_
_entity.id
_entity.type
_entity.pdbx_description
1 polymer ?
#
loop_
_entity_poly.entity_id
_entity_poly.type
_entity_poly.pdbx_seq_one_letter_code
_entity_poly.pdbx_strand_id
1 'polypeptide(L)'
;MSRASTCAANFGFLLVALVLMLHSVVGKLIPRHVNPPFPIENTIDECFLTKLVPNGAKYKERCEVDNLPHHTCFTHWFGDLNAVEARPFLEPFDITKKLMIKDDTMKDFTIENADDAFLIRYPNLGGVILVYSNFDPKTGCKDITLKRGDNKVWRIWVSDEDGDDRDGDTMYTEATTKTLCSKWIHIHVKRDGRRF
;
A
#
# COMPACT_ATOMS: atom_id res chain seq x y z
N MET A 1 -17.26 75.27 27.10
CA MET A 1 -16.30 75.40 28.22
C MET A 1 -16.84 74.61 29.40
N SER A 2 -16.09 73.59 29.85
CA SER A 2 -15.91 73.18 31.26
C SER A 2 -15.07 71.91 31.30
N ARG A 3 -14.03 71.97 32.14
CA ARG A 3 -12.91 71.03 32.29
C ARG A 3 -13.21 69.96 33.34
N ALA A 4 -12.49 68.84 33.17
CA ALA A 4 -11.89 67.96 34.19
C ALA A 4 -12.80 67.16 35.13
N SER A 5 -12.53 65.85 35.29
CA SER A 5 -11.58 65.38 36.31
C SER A 5 -11.41 63.85 36.30
N THR A 6 -10.18 63.45 36.58
CA THR A 6 -9.57 62.14 36.81
C THR A 6 -10.18 61.31 37.96
N CYS A 7 -10.13 59.97 37.83
CA CYS A 7 -9.64 59.09 38.90
C CYS A 7 -9.19 57.72 38.34
N ALA A 8 -7.98 57.35 38.75
CA ALA A 8 -7.31 56.08 38.53
C ALA A 8 -7.87 54.97 39.44
N ALA A 9 -7.62 53.70 39.12
CA ALA A 9 -6.70 52.84 39.89
C ALA A 9 -6.98 51.34 39.71
N ASN A 10 -5.89 50.60 39.45
CA ASN A 10 -5.54 49.30 40.02
C ASN A 10 -6.48 48.09 39.86
N PHE A 11 -6.24 47.29 38.81
CA PHE A 11 -6.56 45.85 38.82
C PHE A 11 -5.46 44.99 38.14
N GLY A 12 -4.19 45.41 38.27
CA GLY A 12 -3.07 44.85 37.49
C GLY A 12 -2.16 43.84 38.18
N PHE A 13 -2.50 43.27 39.35
CA PHE A 13 -1.53 42.46 40.11
C PHE A 13 -2.03 41.12 40.70
N LEU A 14 -3.23 40.65 40.34
CA LEU A 14 -3.76 39.39 40.90
C LEU A 14 -3.65 38.15 39.98
N LEU A 15 -3.24 38.30 38.72
CA LEU A 15 -3.21 37.17 37.77
C LEU A 15 -1.87 36.41 37.70
N VAL A 16 -0.78 36.95 38.26
CA VAL A 16 0.54 36.29 38.19
C VAL A 16 0.70 35.18 39.24
N ALA A 17 -0.04 35.22 40.34
CA ALA A 17 0.07 34.21 41.40
C ALA A 17 -0.58 32.86 41.04
N LEU A 18 -1.54 32.83 40.09
CA LEU A 18 -2.25 31.59 39.74
C LEU A 18 -1.45 30.69 38.77
N VAL A 19 -0.52 31.26 38.00
CA VAL A 19 0.25 30.52 36.98
C VAL A 19 1.39 29.70 37.57
N LEU A 20 1.90 30.07 38.76
CA LEU A 20 3.04 29.38 39.39
C LEU A 20 2.67 28.15 40.24
N MET A 21 1.39 27.94 40.55
CA MET A 21 0.93 26.80 41.36
C MET A 21 0.63 25.52 40.55
N LEU A 22 0.74 25.54 39.22
CA LEU A 22 0.48 24.38 38.35
C LEU A 22 1.73 23.52 38.03
N HIS A 23 2.90 23.82 38.63
CA HIS A 23 4.18 23.17 38.28
C HIS A 23 4.68 22.13 39.29
N SER A 24 3.80 21.45 40.04
CA SER A 24 4.28 20.52 41.08
C SER A 24 3.52 19.20 41.15
N VAL A 25 3.50 18.43 40.04
CA VAL A 25 3.61 16.95 40.11
C VAL A 25 4.18 16.42 38.78
N VAL A 26 5.48 16.60 38.53
CA VAL A 26 6.20 15.73 37.58
C VAL A 26 6.84 14.62 38.41
N GLY A 27 6.03 13.62 38.75
CA GLY A 27 6.54 12.35 39.24
C GLY A 27 7.37 11.70 38.16
N LYS A 28 8.67 11.59 38.38
CA LYS A 28 9.62 10.92 37.49
C LYS A 28 9.32 9.42 37.51
N LEU A 29 8.40 8.99 36.64
CA LEU A 29 8.17 7.58 36.37
C LEU A 29 9.42 7.05 35.66
N ILE A 30 10.31 6.40 36.42
CA ILE A 30 11.38 5.59 35.84
C ILE A 30 10.68 4.39 35.19
N PRO A 31 10.72 4.22 33.86
CA PRO A 31 10.20 3.03 33.25
C PRO A 31 11.09 1.88 33.71
N ARG A 32 10.53 0.95 34.50
CA ARG A 32 11.16 -0.36 34.68
C ARG A 32 11.17 -1.02 33.31
N HIS A 33 12.37 -1.09 32.71
CA HIS A 33 12.64 -1.90 31.53
C HIS A 33 12.46 -3.37 31.93
N VAL A 34 11.22 -3.84 31.89
CA VAL A 34 10.92 -5.26 31.84
C VAL A 34 11.20 -5.64 30.40
N ASN A 35 12.34 -6.27 30.13
CA ASN A 35 12.53 -6.95 28.87
C ASN A 35 11.66 -8.20 28.92
N PRO A 36 10.55 -8.28 28.17
CA PRO A 36 9.87 -9.54 28.07
C PRO A 36 10.75 -10.49 27.25
N PRO A 37 10.92 -11.75 27.68
CA PRO A 37 11.53 -12.78 26.85
C PRO A 37 10.43 -13.28 25.92
N PHE A 38 10.06 -12.49 24.92
CA PHE A 38 9.23 -13.01 23.83
C PHE A 38 10.17 -13.52 22.73
N PRO A 39 10.06 -14.79 22.33
CA PRO A 39 10.66 -15.20 21.08
C PRO A 39 10.05 -14.31 19.99
N ILE A 40 10.92 -13.69 19.17
CA ILE A 40 10.49 -13.03 17.93
C ILE A 40 10.08 -14.17 17.00
N GLU A 41 8.88 -14.70 17.22
CA GLU A 41 8.20 -15.50 16.24
C GLU A 41 7.60 -14.49 15.26
N ASN A 42 8.15 -14.45 14.04
CA ASN A 42 7.63 -13.64 12.95
C ASN A 42 6.30 -14.23 12.47
N THR A 43 5.31 -14.35 13.35
CA THR A 43 3.93 -14.64 12.99
C THR A 43 3.39 -13.36 12.37
N ILE A 44 3.47 -13.27 11.04
CA ILE A 44 2.66 -12.33 10.29
C ILE A 44 1.22 -12.63 10.70
N ASP A 45 0.59 -11.71 11.43
CA ASP A 45 -0.78 -11.86 11.90
C ASP A 45 -1.67 -12.13 10.68
N GLU A 46 -2.10 -13.38 10.54
CA GLU A 46 -2.99 -13.83 9.45
C GLU A 46 -4.28 -13.00 9.39
N CYS A 47 -4.63 -12.34 10.50
CA CYS A 47 -5.72 -11.38 10.62
C CYS A 47 -5.69 -10.23 9.59
N PHE A 48 -4.54 -9.92 8.97
CA PHE A 48 -4.44 -8.84 7.98
C PHE A 48 -4.41 -9.31 6.52
N LEU A 49 -4.43 -10.62 6.26
CA LEU A 49 -4.44 -11.14 4.90
C LEU A 49 -5.82 -10.99 4.27
N THR A 50 -5.84 -10.52 3.03
CA THR A 50 -7.08 -10.38 2.26
C THR A 50 -7.51 -11.76 1.77
N LYS A 51 -8.65 -12.24 2.24
CA LYS A 51 -9.22 -13.52 1.78
C LYS A 51 -9.84 -13.34 0.39
N LEU A 52 -9.04 -13.60 -0.63
CA LEU A 52 -9.50 -13.60 -2.02
C LEU A 52 -10.02 -14.99 -2.42
N VAL A 53 -11.00 -15.02 -3.33
CA VAL A 53 -11.64 -16.25 -3.79
C VAL A 53 -11.69 -16.25 -5.32
N PRO A 54 -11.45 -17.39 -5.98
CA PRO A 54 -11.57 -17.48 -7.43
C PRO A 54 -12.94 -17.08 -7.96
N ASN A 55 -12.94 -16.36 -9.07
CA ASN A 55 -14.11 -16.01 -9.86
C ASN A 55 -13.75 -16.07 -11.35
N GLY A 56 -13.45 -17.29 -11.81
CA GLY A 56 -12.97 -17.54 -13.16
C GLY A 56 -13.93 -17.08 -14.24
N ALA A 57 -15.24 -17.17 -14.03
CA ALA A 57 -16.23 -16.71 -15.02
C ALA A 57 -16.08 -15.22 -15.32
N LYS A 58 -16.06 -14.36 -14.29
CA LYS A 58 -15.87 -12.93 -14.48
C LYS A 58 -14.47 -12.57 -14.98
N TYR A 59 -13.44 -13.29 -14.52
CA TYR A 59 -12.08 -13.11 -15.05
C TYR A 59 -12.06 -13.34 -16.57
N LYS A 60 -12.69 -14.43 -17.05
CA LYS A 60 -12.73 -14.76 -18.48
C LYS A 60 -13.44 -13.70 -19.31
N GLU A 61 -14.57 -13.18 -18.83
CA GLU A 61 -15.31 -12.08 -19.47
C GLU A 61 -14.45 -10.82 -19.69
N ARG A 62 -13.43 -10.61 -18.85
CA ARG A 62 -12.51 -9.46 -18.94
C ARG A 62 -11.25 -9.74 -19.73
N CYS A 63 -10.65 -10.90 -19.51
CA CYS A 63 -9.31 -11.21 -19.99
C CYS A 63 -9.27 -12.13 -21.22
N GLU A 64 -10.17 -13.10 -21.31
CA GLU A 64 -10.15 -14.13 -22.36
C GLU A 64 -11.12 -13.84 -23.53
N VAL A 65 -11.88 -12.74 -23.45
CA VAL A 65 -12.69 -12.23 -24.56
C VAL A 65 -11.97 -11.04 -25.21
N ASP A 66 -11.91 -11.03 -26.55
CA ASP A 66 -11.21 -10.01 -27.34
C ASP A 66 -11.97 -8.67 -27.47
N ASN A 67 -13.08 -8.50 -26.75
CA ASN A 67 -13.89 -7.28 -26.79
C ASN A 67 -13.39 -6.17 -25.84
N LEU A 68 -12.39 -6.46 -25.00
CA LEU A 68 -11.81 -5.54 -24.02
C LEU A 68 -10.28 -5.47 -24.18
N PRO A 69 -9.78 -4.90 -25.29
CA PRO A 69 -8.34 -4.91 -25.61
C PRO A 69 -7.49 -4.08 -24.63
N HIS A 70 -8.09 -3.11 -23.94
CA HIS A 70 -7.40 -2.22 -23.00
C HIS A 70 -7.55 -2.66 -21.53
N HIS A 71 -8.28 -3.73 -21.24
CA HIS A 71 -8.52 -4.15 -19.86
C HIS A 71 -7.34 -4.93 -19.31
N THR A 72 -6.63 -4.37 -18.34
CA THR A 72 -5.40 -4.96 -17.80
C THR A 72 -5.64 -6.33 -17.16
N CYS A 73 -4.83 -7.32 -17.54
CA CYS A 73 -4.84 -8.66 -17.00
C CYS A 73 -3.45 -9.00 -16.46
N PHE A 74 -3.40 -9.51 -15.24
CA PHE A 74 -2.16 -9.80 -14.54
C PHE A 74 -1.92 -11.30 -14.44
N THR A 75 -0.67 -11.70 -14.61
CA THR A 75 -0.22 -13.08 -14.43
C THR A 75 1.04 -13.10 -13.60
N HIS A 76 1.05 -13.87 -12.51
CA HIS A 76 2.28 -14.13 -11.76
C HIS A 76 3.13 -15.18 -12.47
N TRP A 77 4.29 -14.78 -12.99
CA TRP A 77 5.35 -15.72 -13.35
C TRP A 77 5.99 -16.35 -12.11
N PHE A 78 6.15 -15.56 -11.04
CA PHE A 78 6.60 -16.04 -9.72
C PHE A 78 5.85 -15.31 -8.61
N GLY A 79 5.57 -16.04 -7.51
CA GLY A 79 4.62 -15.60 -6.48
C GLY A 79 3.18 -15.94 -6.86
N ASP A 80 2.24 -15.53 -6.01
CA ASP A 80 0.80 -15.69 -6.19
C ASP A 80 0.04 -14.83 -5.15
N LEU A 81 -1.29 -14.89 -5.20
CA LEU A 81 -2.18 -14.15 -4.30
C LEU A 81 -2.66 -14.93 -3.06
N ASN A 82 -2.08 -16.10 -2.72
CA ASN A 82 -2.58 -16.90 -1.58
C ASN A 82 -2.41 -16.22 -0.22
N ALA A 83 -1.39 -15.38 -0.06
CA ALA A 83 -1.06 -14.73 1.21
C ALA A 83 -0.67 -13.27 1.00
N VAL A 84 -1.63 -12.49 0.48
CA VAL A 84 -1.45 -11.07 0.19
C VAL A 84 -2.35 -10.19 1.03
N GLU A 85 -1.96 -8.93 1.13
CA GLU A 85 -2.74 -7.83 1.67
C GLU A 85 -3.11 -6.92 0.50
N ALA A 86 -4.33 -7.07 -0.01
CA ALA A 86 -4.86 -6.27 -1.11
C ALA A 86 -5.80 -5.18 -0.57
N ARG A 87 -5.71 -3.97 -1.11
CA ARG A 87 -6.52 -2.80 -0.70
C ARG A 87 -6.81 -1.87 -1.87
N PRO A 88 -7.91 -1.09 -1.82
CA PRO A 88 -8.07 0.07 -2.70
C PRO A 88 -6.95 1.09 -2.47
N PHE A 89 -6.52 1.79 -3.52
CA PHE A 89 -5.44 2.76 -3.43
C PHE A 89 -5.91 4.22 -3.45
N LEU A 90 -6.90 4.56 -4.29
CA LEU A 90 -7.39 5.94 -4.45
C LEU A 90 -8.76 6.14 -3.81
N GLU A 91 -9.74 5.33 -4.20
CA GLU A 91 -11.12 5.43 -3.74
C GLU A 91 -11.49 4.20 -2.89
N PRO A 92 -12.31 4.35 -1.84
CA PRO A 92 -12.69 3.22 -1.00
C PRO A 92 -13.68 2.30 -1.72
N PHE A 93 -13.35 1.01 -1.79
CA PHE A 93 -14.25 -0.05 -2.25
C PHE A 93 -13.90 -1.40 -1.62
N ASP A 94 -14.77 -2.39 -1.80
CA ASP A 94 -14.50 -3.75 -1.35
C ASP A 94 -13.63 -4.50 -2.37
N ILE A 95 -12.32 -4.51 -2.13
CA ILE A 95 -11.33 -5.16 -3.00
C ILE A 95 -11.61 -6.64 -3.22
N THR A 96 -12.23 -7.34 -2.24
CA THR A 96 -12.53 -8.77 -2.33
C THR A 96 -13.62 -9.09 -3.34
N LYS A 97 -14.47 -8.11 -3.65
CA LYS A 97 -15.52 -8.21 -4.67
C LYS A 97 -15.07 -7.73 -6.04
N LYS A 98 -14.06 -6.86 -6.07
CA LYS A 98 -13.56 -6.19 -7.28
C LYS A 98 -12.43 -6.96 -7.96
N LEU A 99 -11.52 -7.58 -7.21
CA LEU A 99 -10.50 -8.45 -7.80
C LEU A 99 -11.13 -9.75 -8.27
N MET A 100 -10.87 -10.10 -9.53
CA MET A 100 -11.34 -11.32 -10.18
C MET A 100 -10.14 -12.23 -10.38
N ILE A 101 -10.14 -13.37 -9.72
CA ILE A 101 -9.08 -14.37 -9.84
C ILE A 101 -9.55 -15.49 -10.75
N LYS A 102 -8.67 -15.94 -11.66
CA LYS A 102 -9.01 -16.96 -12.65
C LYS A 102 -9.40 -18.29 -12.02
N ASP A 103 -8.57 -18.80 -11.11
CA ASP A 103 -8.70 -20.14 -10.53
C ASP A 103 -7.92 -20.24 -9.20
N ASP A 104 -7.95 -21.43 -8.59
CA ASP A 104 -7.32 -21.73 -7.31
C ASP A 104 -5.78 -21.61 -7.32
N THR A 105 -5.13 -21.45 -8.49
CA THR A 105 -3.68 -21.20 -8.53
C THR A 105 -3.31 -19.82 -8.01
N MET A 106 -4.28 -18.89 -7.95
CA MET A 106 -4.09 -17.51 -7.48
C MET A 106 -3.03 -16.73 -8.28
N LYS A 107 -2.69 -17.18 -9.49
CA LYS A 107 -1.65 -16.56 -10.32
C LYS A 107 -2.21 -15.48 -11.25
N ASP A 108 -3.39 -15.72 -11.79
CA ASP A 108 -4.00 -14.84 -12.79
C ASP A 108 -5.15 -14.06 -12.17
N PHE A 109 -5.14 -12.74 -12.37
CA PHE A 109 -6.19 -11.88 -11.85
C PHE A 109 -6.39 -10.62 -12.68
N THR A 110 -7.52 -9.96 -12.43
CA THR A 110 -7.85 -8.63 -12.95
C THR A 110 -8.76 -7.90 -11.96
N ILE A 111 -9.21 -6.69 -12.31
CA ILE A 111 -10.08 -5.82 -11.50
C ILE A 111 -11.36 -5.53 -12.27
N GLU A 112 -12.52 -5.47 -11.59
CA GLU A 112 -13.82 -5.32 -12.28
C GLU A 112 -13.91 -4.13 -13.24
N ASN A 113 -13.44 -2.97 -12.78
CA ASN A 113 -13.34 -1.78 -13.59
C ASN A 113 -11.87 -1.41 -13.76
N ALA A 114 -11.44 -1.15 -14.99
CA ALA A 114 -10.03 -0.91 -15.29
C ALA A 114 -9.47 0.38 -14.67
N ASP A 115 -10.33 1.32 -14.27
CA ASP A 115 -9.97 2.57 -13.58
C ASP A 115 -9.86 2.43 -12.06
N ASP A 116 -10.33 1.33 -11.47
CA ASP A 116 -10.23 1.08 -10.03
C ASP A 116 -8.75 0.85 -9.63
N ALA A 117 -8.17 1.82 -8.95
CA ALA A 117 -6.79 1.73 -8.46
C ALA A 117 -6.66 0.86 -7.20
N PHE A 118 -5.65 -0.01 -7.18
CA PHE A 118 -5.44 -0.95 -6.07
C PHE A 118 -3.96 -1.12 -5.73
N LEU A 119 -3.72 -1.66 -4.54
CA LEU A 119 -2.42 -2.01 -4.01
C LEU A 119 -2.44 -3.46 -3.54
N ILE A 120 -1.38 -4.22 -3.85
CA ILE A 120 -1.13 -5.56 -3.32
C ILE A 120 0.22 -5.54 -2.62
N ARG A 121 0.21 -5.81 -1.32
CA ARG A 121 1.41 -6.09 -0.53
C ARG A 121 1.54 -7.60 -0.37
N TYR A 122 2.78 -8.09 -0.41
CA TYR A 122 3.12 -9.51 -0.25
C TYR A 122 3.89 -9.72 1.06
N PRO A 123 3.22 -9.80 2.23
CA PRO A 123 3.90 -9.86 3.52
C PRO A 123 4.88 -11.03 3.63
N ASN A 124 4.47 -12.21 3.15
CA ASN A 124 5.26 -13.44 3.20
C ASN A 124 6.38 -13.48 2.14
N LEU A 125 6.33 -12.60 1.14
CA LEU A 125 7.32 -12.49 0.07
C LEU A 125 8.17 -11.22 0.23
N GLY A 126 8.62 -10.99 1.46
CA GLY A 126 9.52 -9.91 1.82
C GLY A 126 8.88 -8.53 1.95
N GLY A 127 7.56 -8.45 1.94
CA GLY A 127 6.82 -7.21 2.10
C GLY A 127 6.86 -6.28 0.89
N VAL A 128 7.22 -6.82 -0.30
CA VAL A 128 7.18 -6.04 -1.55
C VAL A 128 5.75 -5.60 -1.87
N ILE A 129 5.64 -4.53 -2.65
CA ILE A 129 4.34 -3.89 -2.96
C ILE A 129 4.24 -3.65 -4.46
N LEU A 130 3.07 -3.95 -5.01
CA LEU A 130 2.62 -3.55 -6.34
C LEU A 130 1.45 -2.57 -6.18
N VAL A 131 1.46 -1.49 -6.96
CA VAL A 131 0.36 -0.52 -7.05
C VAL A 131 -0.01 -0.35 -8.52
N TYR A 132 -1.31 -0.40 -8.79
CA TYR A 132 -1.92 -0.12 -10.09
C TYR A 132 -2.75 1.16 -10.00
N SER A 133 -2.52 2.11 -10.91
CA SER A 133 -3.20 3.41 -10.92
C SER A 133 -3.15 4.10 -12.29
N ASN A 134 -3.83 5.24 -12.41
CA ASN A 134 -3.75 6.14 -13.58
C ASN A 134 -4.07 5.46 -14.92
N PHE A 135 -5.10 4.62 -14.95
CA PHE A 135 -5.54 3.97 -16.18
C PHE A 135 -6.18 4.98 -17.14
N ASP A 136 -5.71 5.01 -18.39
CA ASP A 136 -6.32 5.75 -19.49
C ASP A 136 -7.15 4.80 -20.37
N PRO A 137 -8.49 4.90 -20.35
CA PRO A 137 -9.36 4.01 -21.12
C PRO A 137 -9.22 4.14 -22.64
N LYS A 138 -8.63 5.22 -23.14
CA LYS A 138 -8.41 5.41 -24.59
C LYS A 138 -7.21 4.65 -25.11
N THR A 139 -6.17 4.52 -24.29
CA THR A 139 -4.88 3.94 -24.68
C THR A 139 -4.63 2.59 -24.02
N GLY A 140 -5.31 2.29 -22.91
CA GLY A 140 -5.02 1.13 -22.05
C GLY A 140 -3.76 1.31 -21.21
N CYS A 141 -3.15 2.50 -21.24
CA CYS A 141 -1.96 2.80 -20.46
C CYS A 141 -2.30 2.96 -18.98
N LYS A 142 -1.41 2.50 -18.11
CA LYS A 142 -1.54 2.54 -16.66
C LYS A 142 -0.17 2.70 -16.02
N ASP A 143 -0.15 3.24 -14.81
CA ASP A 143 1.05 3.26 -13.98
C ASP A 143 1.11 2.04 -13.09
N ILE A 144 2.21 1.30 -13.19
CA ILE A 144 2.60 0.25 -12.26
C ILE A 144 3.73 0.78 -11.39
N THR A 145 3.45 0.93 -10.08
CA THR A 145 4.47 1.30 -9.10
C THR A 145 4.84 0.07 -8.27
N LEU A 146 6.13 -0.21 -8.23
CA LEU A 146 6.70 -1.29 -7.43
C LEU A 146 7.48 -0.69 -6.27
N LYS A 147 7.36 -1.28 -5.08
CA LYS A 147 8.18 -0.93 -3.92
C LYS A 147 8.84 -2.17 -3.36
N ARG A 148 10.12 -2.04 -3.05
CA ARG A 148 10.89 -3.03 -2.29
C ARG A 148 10.32 -3.08 -0.87
N GLY A 149 10.24 -4.29 -0.31
CA GLY A 149 9.91 -4.47 1.09
C GLY A 149 11.13 -4.46 1.99
N ASP A 150 10.92 -4.68 3.28
CA ASP A 150 11.98 -4.65 4.30
C ASP A 150 13.03 -5.74 4.07
N ASN A 151 12.61 -6.90 3.55
CA ASN A 151 13.52 -8.01 3.26
C ASN A 151 14.11 -7.89 1.84
N LYS A 152 15.26 -7.23 1.74
CA LYS A 152 15.97 -6.95 0.48
C LYS A 152 16.38 -8.18 -0.35
N VAL A 153 16.31 -9.40 0.19
CA VAL A 153 16.53 -10.62 -0.61
C VAL A 153 15.36 -10.91 -1.54
N TRP A 154 14.18 -10.37 -1.24
CA TRP A 154 13.01 -10.41 -2.10
C TRP A 154 13.02 -9.23 -3.05
N ARG A 155 12.59 -9.50 -4.27
CA ARG A 155 12.54 -8.56 -5.36
C ARG A 155 11.21 -8.70 -6.08
N ILE A 156 10.69 -7.58 -6.52
CA ILE A 156 9.53 -7.52 -7.41
C ILE A 156 9.94 -6.80 -8.69
N TRP A 157 9.52 -7.36 -9.81
CA TRP A 157 9.60 -6.70 -11.11
C TRP A 157 8.37 -7.07 -11.94
N VAL A 158 8.11 -6.26 -12.96
CA VAL A 158 7.05 -6.49 -13.94
C VAL A 158 7.62 -6.42 -15.34
N SER A 159 6.94 -7.13 -16.24
CA SER A 159 7.16 -7.13 -17.68
C SER A 159 5.80 -6.99 -18.35
N ASP A 160 5.73 -6.26 -19.45
CA ASP A 160 4.56 -6.25 -20.32
C ASP A 160 4.53 -7.49 -21.24
N GLU A 161 3.65 -7.52 -22.23
CA GLU A 161 3.55 -8.66 -23.16
C GLU A 161 4.57 -8.58 -24.30
N ASP A 162 5.15 -7.40 -24.52
CA ASP A 162 5.94 -7.06 -25.70
C ASP A 162 7.44 -7.23 -25.43
N GLY A 163 7.86 -8.43 -25.08
CA GLY A 163 9.29 -8.75 -24.91
C GLY A 163 9.59 -9.68 -23.75
N ASP A 164 10.88 -9.78 -23.43
CA ASP A 164 11.41 -10.54 -22.29
C ASP A 164 12.11 -9.62 -21.26
N ASP A 165 11.94 -8.30 -21.40
CA ASP A 165 12.60 -7.32 -20.56
C ASP A 165 11.82 -7.02 -19.28
N ARG A 166 12.53 -6.41 -18.33
CA ARG A 166 11.99 -6.04 -17.03
C ARG A 166 11.64 -4.56 -17.06
N ASP A 167 10.45 -4.23 -17.54
CA ASP A 167 10.02 -2.84 -17.70
C ASP A 167 10.13 -2.05 -16.39
N GLY A 168 9.71 -2.67 -15.29
CA GLY A 168 9.79 -2.13 -13.94
C GLY A 168 10.49 -3.09 -13.00
N ASP A 169 11.52 -2.64 -12.28
CA ASP A 169 12.33 -3.49 -11.42
C ASP A 169 12.84 -2.79 -10.15
N THR A 170 12.65 -3.42 -8.99
CA THR A 170 13.17 -2.94 -7.70
C THR A 170 14.59 -3.42 -7.38
N MET A 171 15.38 -3.98 -8.30
CA MET A 171 16.72 -4.51 -8.03
C MET A 171 17.69 -3.47 -7.45
N TYR A 172 17.65 -2.24 -7.97
CA TYR A 172 18.60 -1.17 -7.62
C TYR A 172 17.96 0.05 -6.97
N THR A 173 16.64 0.07 -6.83
CA THR A 173 15.88 1.17 -6.23
C THR A 173 14.94 0.66 -5.15
N GLU A 174 14.56 1.54 -4.23
CA GLU A 174 13.52 1.26 -3.23
C GLU A 174 12.13 1.25 -3.86
N ALA A 175 11.91 2.08 -4.87
CA ALA A 175 10.68 2.12 -5.64
C ALA A 175 10.97 2.42 -7.11
N THR A 176 10.06 2.02 -7.98
CA THR A 176 10.07 2.38 -9.40
C THR A 176 8.63 2.47 -9.89
N THR A 177 8.38 3.38 -10.83
CA THR A 177 7.08 3.55 -11.48
C THR A 177 7.27 3.52 -12.98
N LYS A 178 6.41 2.77 -13.67
CA LYS A 178 6.43 2.64 -15.12
C LYS A 178 5.03 2.71 -15.67
N THR A 179 4.88 3.46 -16.77
CA THR A 179 3.66 3.49 -17.55
C THR A 179 3.72 2.38 -18.59
N LEU A 180 2.81 1.42 -18.51
CA LEU A 180 2.72 0.26 -19.42
C LEU A 180 1.39 0.29 -20.13
N CYS A 181 1.32 -0.12 -21.39
CA CYS A 181 0.08 -0.03 -22.20
C CYS A 181 -0.45 -1.38 -22.71
N SER A 182 0.30 -2.47 -22.53
CA SER A 182 -0.14 -3.82 -22.88
C SER A 182 -1.40 -4.26 -22.13
N LYS A 183 -2.14 -5.22 -22.69
CA LYS A 183 -3.23 -5.87 -21.95
C LYS A 183 -2.67 -6.74 -20.82
N TRP A 184 -1.64 -7.52 -21.12
CA TRP A 184 -1.06 -8.49 -20.19
C TRP A 184 0.15 -7.93 -19.47
N ILE A 185 0.16 -8.08 -18.13
CA ILE A 185 1.24 -7.66 -17.25
C ILE A 185 1.71 -8.86 -16.44
N HIS A 186 2.98 -9.19 -16.59
CA HIS A 186 3.60 -10.30 -15.90
C HIS A 186 4.30 -9.83 -14.63
N ILE A 187 3.92 -10.41 -13.49
CA ILE A 187 4.46 -10.06 -12.18
C ILE A 187 5.43 -11.15 -11.75
N HIS A 188 6.59 -10.73 -11.23
CA HIS A 188 7.58 -11.65 -10.71
C HIS A 188 8.03 -11.24 -9.30
N VAL A 189 7.60 -12.00 -8.29
CA VAL A 189 8.02 -11.85 -6.90
C VAL A 189 8.88 -13.05 -6.48
N LYS A 190 10.18 -12.83 -6.23
CA LYS A 190 11.13 -13.93 -5.96
C LYS A 190 12.27 -13.52 -5.03
N ARG A 191 12.92 -14.52 -4.44
CA ARG A 191 14.17 -14.39 -3.68
C ARG A 191 15.39 -14.32 -4.60
N ASP A 192 15.50 -13.26 -5.39
CA ASP A 192 16.63 -12.97 -6.28
C ASP A 192 17.12 -11.51 -6.19
N GLY A 193 16.80 -10.85 -5.07
CA GLY A 193 17.33 -9.53 -4.72
C GLY A 193 18.76 -9.57 -4.20
N ARG A 194 19.44 -8.42 -4.20
CA ARG A 194 20.79 -8.27 -3.63
C ARG A 194 20.73 -7.90 -2.14
N ARG A 195 21.57 -8.56 -1.34
CA ARG A 195 21.95 -8.06 -0.01
C ARG A 195 22.94 -6.92 -0.23
N PHE A 196 22.52 -5.69 0.05
CA PHE A 196 23.43 -4.56 0.22
C PHE A 196 23.86 -4.49 1.68
#